data_AF-A0A645BCC4-F1
#
_entry.id   AF-A0A645BCC4-F1
#
_cell.length_a   1.000
_cell.length_b   1.000
_cell.length_c   1.000
_cell.angle_alpha   90.00
_cell.angle_beta   90.00
_cell.angle_gamma   90.00
#
_symmetry.space_group_name_H-M   'P 1'
#
loop_
_entity.id
_entity.type
_entity.pdbx_description
1 polymer ?
#
loop_
_entity_poly.entity_id
_entity_poly.type
_entity_poly.pdbx_seq_one_letter_code
_entity_poly.pdbx_strand_id
1 'polypeptide(L)'
;MKAMLEFFSKIKSDLPKAVILGEMKELGPIAEVEHRKMLDYLHGQSFDKIYLVGSVFTDGVTGSITMKNTFVFERVEQLIEELERHPLAGYYVLLKGSHSVQLEKVIPFL
;
A
#
# COMPACT_ATOMS: atom_id res chain seq x y z
N MET A 1 8.31 -3.58 -7.15
CA MET A 1 7.72 -3.41 -5.80
C MET A 1 7.89 -4.64 -4.92
N LYS A 2 7.63 -5.86 -5.43
CA LYS A 2 7.78 -7.14 -4.69
C LYS A 2 9.08 -7.31 -3.89
N ALA A 3 10.25 -7.09 -4.51
CA ALA A 3 11.54 -7.27 -3.82
C ALA A 3 11.69 -6.40 -2.55
N MET A 4 11.14 -5.18 -2.57
CA MET A 4 11.19 -4.28 -1.41
C MET A 4 10.18 -4.71 -0.33
N LEU A 5 9.01 -5.25 -0.71
CA LEU A 5 8.09 -5.87 0.24
C LEU A 5 8.69 -7.11 0.90
N GLU A 6 9.44 -7.92 0.14
CA GLU A 6 10.19 -9.08 0.66
C GLU A 6 11.32 -8.69 1.60
N PHE A 7 11.99 -7.58 1.32
CA PHE A 7 12.99 -7.05 2.24
C PHE A 7 12.31 -6.56 3.53
N PHE A 8 11.27 -5.73 3.39
CA PHE A 8 10.56 -5.14 4.53
C PHE A 8 9.91 -6.19 5.43
N SER A 9 9.32 -7.25 4.87
CA SER A 9 8.72 -8.34 5.65
C SER A 9 9.75 -9.06 6.53
N LYS A 10 11.02 -9.15 6.10
CA LYS A 10 12.11 -9.78 6.85
C LYS A 10 12.75 -8.91 7.93
N ILE A 11 12.53 -7.59 7.93
CA ILE A 11 13.08 -6.71 8.96
C ILE A 11 12.45 -7.07 10.31
N LYS A 12 13.26 -7.36 11.34
CA LYS A 12 12.74 -7.59 12.69
C LYS A 12 12.29 -6.26 13.29
N SER A 13 11.10 -6.26 13.90
CA SER A 13 10.50 -5.11 14.55
C SER A 13 9.61 -5.61 15.68
N ASP A 14 9.66 -4.94 16.83
CA ASP A 14 8.72 -5.17 17.94
C ASP A 14 7.37 -4.49 17.68
N LEU A 15 7.31 -3.56 16.73
CA LEU A 15 6.10 -2.90 16.28
C LEU A 15 5.39 -3.71 15.17
N PRO A 16 4.04 -3.69 15.12
CA PRO A 16 3.29 -4.21 13.99
C PRO A 16 3.69 -3.50 12.69
N LYS A 17 3.65 -4.21 11.57
CA LYS A 17 4.02 -3.66 10.27
C LYS A 17 2.79 -3.22 9.50
N ALA A 18 2.88 -2.03 8.90
CA ALA A 18 1.91 -1.52 7.95
C ALA A 18 2.59 -1.16 6.63
N VAL A 19 1.84 -1.21 5.53
CA VAL A 19 2.31 -0.80 4.20
C VAL A 19 1.35 0.21 3.60
N ILE A 20 1.90 1.26 2.99
CA ILE A 20 1.17 2.27 2.21
C ILE A 20 1.77 2.26 0.80
N LEU A 21 1.00 1.75 -0.16
CA LEU A 21 1.47 1.45 -1.51
C LEU A 21 0.66 2.22 -2.55
N GLY A 22 1.37 2.92 -3.42
CA GLY A 22 0.80 3.67 -4.53
C GLY A 22 0.98 2.93 -5.84
N GLU A 23 0.11 3.22 -6.81
CA GLU A 23 0.18 2.63 -8.15
C GLU A 23 1.51 2.95 -8.88
N MET A 24 1.92 2.01 -9.73
CA MET A 24 3.14 2.05 -10.53
C MET A 24 2.86 2.52 -11.97
N LYS A 25 2.71 3.85 -12.17
CA LYS A 25 2.36 4.40 -13.50
C LYS A 25 3.45 4.27 -14.56
N GLU A 26 4.71 4.22 -14.15
CA GLU A 26 5.87 4.23 -15.05
C GLU A 26 6.12 2.89 -15.77
N LEU A 27 5.35 1.85 -15.43
CA LEU A 27 5.54 0.48 -15.94
C LEU A 27 4.81 0.21 -17.26
N GLY A 28 3.96 1.13 -17.74
CA GLY A 28 3.26 0.98 -19.01
C GLY A 28 2.51 -0.36 -19.14
N PRO A 29 2.69 -1.13 -20.22
CA PRO A 29 1.93 -2.37 -20.46
C PRO A 29 2.10 -3.47 -19.40
N ILE A 30 3.20 -3.44 -18.62
CA ILE A 30 3.45 -4.47 -17.59
C ILE A 30 2.93 -4.06 -16.21
N ALA A 31 2.35 -2.86 -16.08
CA ALA A 31 1.87 -2.34 -14.80
C ALA A 31 0.89 -3.33 -14.14
N GLU A 32 -0.16 -3.73 -14.86
CA GLU A 32 -1.21 -4.63 -14.32
C GLU A 32 -0.64 -5.94 -13.77
N VAL A 33 0.29 -6.56 -14.51
CA VAL A 33 0.94 -7.82 -14.10
C VAL A 33 1.76 -7.61 -12.83
N GLU A 34 2.51 -6.51 -12.73
CA GLU A 34 3.32 -6.20 -11.55
C GLU A 34 2.46 -5.82 -10.34
N HIS A 35 1.34 -5.11 -10.55
CA HIS A 35 0.35 -4.85 -9.50
C HIS A 35 -0.24 -6.16 -8.98
N ARG A 36 -0.61 -7.10 -9.86
CA ARG A 36 -1.13 -8.41 -9.46
C ARG A 36 -0.12 -9.22 -8.65
N LYS A 37 1.14 -9.29 -9.10
CA LYS A 37 2.21 -9.97 -8.35
C LYS A 37 2.43 -9.38 -6.95
N MET A 38 2.35 -8.06 -6.84
CA MET A 38 2.45 -7.37 -5.55
C MET A 38 1.28 -7.74 -4.65
N LEU A 39 0.06 -7.68 -5.19
CA LEU A 39 -1.18 -8.01 -4.52
C LEU A 39 -1.20 -9.48 -4.03
N ASP A 40 -0.80 -10.43 -4.87
CA ASP A 40 -0.64 -11.84 -4.51
C ASP A 40 0.40 -12.04 -3.40
N TYR A 41 1.48 -11.25 -3.42
CA TYR A 41 2.49 -11.31 -2.36
C TYR A 41 1.92 -10.84 -1.02
N LEU A 42 1.17 -9.73 -1.01
CA LEU A 42 0.55 -9.17 0.20
C LEU A 42 -0.40 -10.17 0.87
N HIS A 43 -1.08 -11.01 0.08
CA HIS A 43 -1.97 -12.04 0.60
C HIS A 43 -1.29 -13.05 1.54
N GLY A 44 -0.02 -13.33 1.32
CA GLY A 44 0.75 -14.25 2.15
C GLY A 44 1.46 -13.59 3.32
N GLN A 45 1.34 -12.28 3.52
CA GLN A 45 2.08 -11.55 4.54
C GLN A 45 1.23 -11.18 5.75
N SER A 46 1.87 -11.11 6.92
CA SER A 46 1.28 -10.70 8.19
C SER A 46 1.35 -9.18 8.41
N PHE A 47 1.05 -8.38 7.39
CA PHE A 47 0.91 -6.94 7.56
C PHE A 47 -0.39 -6.65 8.30
N ASP A 48 -0.35 -5.83 9.34
CA ASP A 48 -1.53 -5.52 10.16
C ASP A 48 -2.44 -4.48 9.47
N LYS A 49 -1.85 -3.60 8.64
CA LYS A 49 -2.58 -2.65 7.79
C LYS A 49 -1.96 -2.56 6.39
N ILE A 50 -2.80 -2.58 5.37
CA ILE A 50 -2.41 -2.40 3.97
C ILE A 50 -3.26 -1.27 3.38
N TYR A 51 -2.62 -0.17 3.01
CA TYR A 51 -3.25 0.96 2.33
C TYR A 51 -2.79 0.98 0.87
N LEU A 52 -3.73 0.93 -0.08
CA LEU A 52 -3.48 0.96 -1.53
C LEU A 52 -4.05 2.25 -2.12
N VAL A 53 -3.25 2.99 -2.88
CA VAL A 53 -3.63 4.29 -3.45
C VAL A 53 -3.44 4.32 -4.96
N GLY A 54 -4.52 4.57 -5.70
CA GLY A 54 -4.54 4.70 -7.16
C GLY A 54 -5.74 3.99 -7.80
N SER A 55 -6.24 4.53 -8.91
CA SER A 55 -7.45 4.04 -9.59
C SER A 55 -7.33 2.60 -10.09
N VAL A 56 -6.12 2.13 -10.40
CA VAL A 56 -5.90 0.73 -10.79
C VAL A 56 -6.36 -0.28 -9.72
N PHE A 57 -6.40 0.14 -8.45
CA PHE A 57 -6.85 -0.71 -7.35
C PHE A 57 -8.36 -0.68 -7.11
N THR A 58 -9.06 0.36 -7.58
CA THR A 58 -10.52 0.47 -7.52
C THR A 58 -11.19 -0.28 -8.68
N ASP A 59 -10.52 -0.37 -9.83
CA ASP A 59 -11.09 -0.89 -11.08
C ASP A 59 -11.02 -2.43 -11.21
N GLY A 60 -10.91 -3.16 -10.10
CA GLY A 60 -11.08 -4.61 -10.08
C GLY A 60 -9.81 -5.45 -10.22
N VAL A 61 -8.61 -4.86 -10.29
CA VAL A 61 -7.35 -5.64 -10.07
C VAL A 61 -7.34 -6.28 -8.67
N THR A 62 -8.10 -5.70 -7.74
CA THR A 62 -8.38 -6.22 -6.39
C THR A 62 -9.47 -7.30 -6.35
N GLY A 63 -9.95 -7.82 -7.48
CA GLY A 63 -11.10 -8.74 -7.59
C GLY A 63 -11.03 -10.06 -6.78
N SER A 64 -9.93 -10.33 -6.09
CA SER A 64 -9.77 -11.45 -5.14
C SER A 64 -9.25 -11.04 -3.75
N ILE A 65 -9.07 -9.75 -3.47
CA ILE A 65 -8.36 -9.23 -2.29
C ILE A 65 -9.33 -8.47 -1.39
N THR A 66 -10.26 -9.19 -0.79
CA THR A 66 -11.05 -8.70 0.34
C THR A 66 -10.41 -9.20 1.64
N MET A 67 -9.29 -8.60 2.02
CA MET A 67 -8.73 -8.81 3.34
C MET A 67 -9.27 -7.75 4.30
N LYS A 68 -9.63 -8.16 5.53
CA LYS A 68 -10.20 -7.25 6.54
C LYS A 68 -9.30 -6.06 6.90
N ASN A 69 -8.01 -6.18 6.62
CA ASN A 69 -6.96 -5.20 6.93
C ASN A 69 -6.47 -4.41 5.70
N THR A 70 -7.14 -4.53 4.55
CA THR A 70 -6.79 -3.83 3.31
C THR A 70 -7.77 -2.70 3.03
N PHE A 71 -7.24 -1.51 2.78
CA PHE A 71 -7.97 -0.28 2.52
C PHE A 71 -7.52 0.28 1.17
N VAL A 72 -8.48 0.65 0.32
CA VAL A 72 -8.21 1.10 -1.05
C VAL A 72 -8.75 2.51 -1.23
N PHE A 73 -7.92 3.36 -1.83
CA PHE A 73 -8.22 4.76 -2.10
C PHE A 73 -7.89 5.06 -3.55
N GLU A 74 -8.73 5.85 -4.21
CA GLU A 74 -8.47 6.32 -5.56
C GLU A 74 -7.37 7.39 -5.55
N ARG A 75 -7.35 8.25 -4.53
CA ARG A 75 -6.44 9.39 -4.41
C ARG A 75 -5.82 9.52 -3.02
N VAL A 76 -4.64 10.13 -2.95
CA VAL A 76 -3.90 10.31 -1.68
C VAL A 76 -4.65 11.16 -0.67
N GLU A 77 -5.47 12.11 -1.12
CA GLU A 77 -6.30 12.93 -0.25
C GLU A 77 -7.29 12.09 0.59
N GLN A 78 -7.84 11.01 0.03
CA GLN A 78 -8.74 10.12 0.76
C GLN A 78 -8.00 9.30 1.82
N LEU A 79 -6.75 8.91 1.54
CA LEU A 79 -5.89 8.27 2.53
C LEU A 79 -5.53 9.24 3.66
N ILE A 80 -5.29 10.51 3.36
CA ILE A 80 -5.05 11.53 4.40
C ILE A 80 -6.25 11.64 5.33
N GLU A 81 -7.47 11.76 4.80
CA GLU A 81 -8.67 11.81 5.63
C GLU A 81 -8.86 10.53 6.48
N GLU A 82 -8.41 9.37 5.99
CA GLU A 82 -8.41 8.14 6.77
C GLU A 82 -7.40 8.19 7.92
N LEU A 83 -6.16 8.64 7.65
CA LEU A 83 -5.10 8.73 8.65
C LEU A 83 -5.38 9.81 9.71
N GLU A 84 -6.08 10.89 9.36
CA GLU A 84 -6.57 11.89 10.33
C GLU A 84 -7.61 11.30 11.29
N ARG A 85 -8.50 10.45 10.79
CA ARG A 85 -9.56 9.80 11.59
C ARG A 85 -9.03 8.60 12.37
N HIS A 86 -8.09 7.86 11.79
CA HIS A 86 -7.53 6.63 12.32
C HIS A 86 -5.99 6.66 12.22
N PRO A 87 -5.30 7.39 13.12
CA PRO A 87 -3.85 7.55 13.06
C PRO A 87 -3.11 6.21 13.09
N LEU A 88 -2.08 6.08 12.22
CA LEU A 88 -1.25 4.88 12.11
C LEU A 88 -0.10 4.87 13.14
N ALA A 89 -0.41 5.24 14.39
CA ALA A 89 0.57 5.36 15.47
C ALA A 89 1.04 3.99 15.98
N GLY A 90 2.34 3.87 16.27
CA GLY A 90 2.92 2.63 16.81
C GLY A 90 3.17 1.53 15.77
N TYR A 91 3.22 1.89 14.48
CA TYR A 91 3.52 0.98 13.39
C TYR A 91 4.94 1.19 12.85
N TYR A 92 5.55 0.11 12.40
CA TYR A 92 6.66 0.20 11.46
C TYR A 92 6.09 0.24 10.04
N VAL A 93 6.26 1.37 9.35
CA VAL A 93 5.55 1.68 8.11
C VAL A 93 6.48 1.65 6.92
N LEU A 94 6.06 0.97 5.86
CA LEU A 94 6.65 1.10 4.53
C LEU A 94 5.78 2.00 3.65
N LEU A 95 6.35 3.10 3.15
CA LEU A 95 5.70 4.00 2.21
C LEU A 95 6.35 3.89 0.82
N LYS A 96 5.58 3.53 -0.22
CA LYS A 96 6.09 3.51 -1.60
C LYS A 96 5.00 3.70 -2.64
N GLY A 97 5.19 4.65 -3.56
CA GLY A 97 4.38 4.79 -4.77
C GLY A 97 5.20 5.35 -5.94
N SER A 98 4.56 5.54 -7.09
CA SER A 98 5.11 6.45 -8.12
C SER A 98 4.98 7.90 -7.65
N HIS A 99 5.86 8.78 -8.13
CA HIS A 99 5.84 10.19 -7.71
C HIS A 99 4.51 10.88 -8.03
N SER A 100 3.86 10.48 -9.13
CA SER A 100 2.55 11.01 -9.53
C SER A 100 1.42 10.79 -8.51
N VAL A 101 1.55 9.78 -7.63
CA VAL A 101 0.57 9.50 -6.55
C VAL A 101 0.77 10.45 -5.38
N GLN A 102 1.95 11.05 -5.24
CA GLN A 102 2.30 12.05 -4.21
C GLN A 102 2.10 11.52 -2.78
N LEU A 103 2.48 10.27 -2.52
CA LEU A 103 2.35 9.65 -1.20
C LEU A 103 3.16 10.37 -0.11
N GLU A 104 4.17 11.14 -0.46
CA GLU A 104 4.89 12.01 0.47
C GLU A 104 3.97 12.97 1.25
N LYS A 105 2.79 13.30 0.70
CA LYS A 105 1.78 14.13 1.39
C LYS A 105 1.22 13.49 2.66
N VAL A 106 1.35 12.17 2.83
CA VAL A 106 0.85 11.49 4.04
C VAL A 106 1.81 11.59 5.22
N ILE A 107 3.09 11.96 4.99
CA ILE A 107 4.13 11.98 6.03
C ILE A 107 3.74 12.81 7.26
N PRO A 108 3.10 13.99 7.16
CA PRO A 108 2.66 14.75 8.34
C PRO A 108 1.62 14.06 9.23
N PHE A 109 1.02 12.95 8.75
CA PHE A 109 -0.06 12.21 9.41
C PHE A 109 0.40 10.82 9.91
N LEU A 110 1.70 10.53 9.83
CA LEU A 110 2.34 9.28 10.30
C LEU A 110 3.19 9.55 11.54
#